data_AF-A0A2P8NIG7-F1
#
_entry.id   AF-A0A2P8NIG7-F1
#
_cell.length_a   1.000
_cell.length_b   1.000
_cell.length_c   1.000
_cell.angle_alpha   90.00
_cell.angle_beta   90.00
_cell.angle_gamma   90.00
#
_symmetry.space_group_name_H-M   'P 1'
#
loop_
_entity.id
_entity.type
_entity.pdbx_description
1 polymer ?
#
loop_
_entity_poly.entity_id
_entity_poly.type
_entity_poly.pdbx_seq_one_letter_code
_entity_poly.pdbx_strand_id
1 'polypeptide(L)'
;DQGQAGDNIGALLRGVDREGVERGQILCKPGSVMPHTKFKAEAYILTKEEGGRHTPFFTNYRPQFYFRTTDVTGVVTLPEGTEMVMPGDNVTVDVELIVPIAMEEKLRFAIREGGRTVGAGIVASITE
;
A
#
# COMPACT_ATOMS: atom_id res chain seq x y z
N ASP A 1 -14.24 -28.21 -7.46
CA ASP A 1 -14.98 -27.70 -8.64
C ASP A 1 -14.88 -26.18 -8.81
N GLN A 2 -14.96 -25.39 -7.74
CA GLN A 2 -14.71 -23.94 -7.77
C GLN A 2 -14.12 -23.46 -6.44
N GLY A 3 -13.42 -22.33 -6.44
CA GLY A 3 -13.05 -21.62 -5.21
C GLY A 3 -14.01 -20.47 -4.94
N GLN A 4 -14.31 -20.21 -3.67
CA GLN A 4 -15.21 -19.14 -3.24
C GLN A 4 -14.47 -18.11 -2.37
N ALA A 5 -15.09 -16.95 -2.18
CA ALA A 5 -14.54 -15.92 -1.31
C ALA A 5 -14.35 -16.46 0.11
N GLY A 6 -13.11 -16.40 0.62
CA GLY A 6 -12.73 -16.92 1.94
C GLY A 6 -11.95 -18.24 1.90
N ASP A 7 -11.91 -18.94 0.77
CA ASP A 7 -11.16 -20.19 0.65
C ASP A 7 -9.64 -19.96 0.50
N ASN A 8 -8.85 -20.81 1.16
CA ASN A 8 -7.41 -20.93 0.88
C ASN A 8 -7.21 -21.98 -0.22
N ILE A 9 -6.84 -21.54 -1.42
CA ILE A 9 -6.76 -22.40 -2.61
C ILE A 9 -5.38 -22.39 -3.27
N GLY A 10 -5.15 -23.37 -4.16
CA GLY A 10 -4.16 -23.28 -5.23
C GLY A 10 -4.87 -23.15 -6.58
N ALA A 11 -4.41 -22.22 -7.42
CA ALA A 11 -4.93 -22.04 -8.78
C ALA A 11 -3.86 -22.44 -9.81
N LEU A 12 -4.18 -23.42 -10.66
CA LEU A 12 -3.31 -23.81 -11.78
C LEU A 12 -3.42 -22.76 -12.90
N LEU A 13 -2.31 -22.12 -13.25
CA LEU A 13 -2.23 -21.15 -14.34
C LEU A 13 -1.61 -21.82 -15.57
N ARG A 14 -2.42 -22.03 -16.61
CA ARG A 14 -1.95 -22.69 -17.84
C ARG A 14 -0.95 -21.81 -18.58
N GLY A 15 0.22 -22.36 -18.88
CA GLY A 15 1.24 -21.68 -19.70
C GLY A 15 1.98 -20.57 -18.98
N VAL A 16 1.89 -20.52 -17.65
CA VAL A 16 2.63 -19.58 -16.81
C VAL A 16 3.62 -20.36 -15.96
N ASP A 17 4.90 -20.11 -16.18
CA ASP A 17 5.96 -20.70 -15.39
C ASP A 17 6.08 -20.02 -14.02
N ARG A 18 6.82 -20.64 -13.11
CA ARG A 18 7.02 -20.12 -11.75
C ARG A 18 7.62 -18.70 -11.73
N GLU A 19 8.47 -18.39 -12.69
CA GLU A 19 9.12 -17.07 -12.84
C GLU A 19 8.18 -16.01 -13.43
N GLY A 20 7.04 -16.43 -14.01
CA GLY A 20 6.02 -15.55 -14.55
C GLY A 20 5.03 -15.03 -13.51
N VAL A 21 5.15 -15.47 -12.24
CA VAL A 21 4.31 -14.99 -11.13
C VAL A 21 5.14 -14.73 -9.88
N GLU A 22 4.78 -13.67 -9.17
CA GLU A 22 5.45 -13.31 -7.92
C GLU A 22 4.46 -12.89 -6.84
N ARG A 23 4.92 -12.96 -5.59
CA ARG A 23 4.11 -12.57 -4.43
C ARG A 23 3.84 -11.07 -4.49
N GLY A 24 2.57 -10.70 -4.34
CA GLY A 24 2.11 -9.31 -4.47
C GLY A 24 1.22 -9.08 -5.68
N GLN A 25 1.33 -9.93 -6.70
CA GLN A 25 0.39 -9.98 -7.80
C GLN A 25 -0.95 -10.58 -7.36
N ILE A 26 -2.00 -10.28 -8.11
CA ILE A 26 -3.35 -10.79 -7.87
C ILE A 26 -3.86 -11.55 -9.10
N LEU A 27 -4.68 -12.58 -8.86
CA LEU A 27 -5.55 -13.14 -9.88
C LEU A 27 -6.89 -12.44 -9.80
N CYS A 28 -7.32 -11.84 -10.91
CA CYS A 28 -8.58 -11.11 -10.98
C CYS A 28 -9.29 -11.38 -12.31
N LYS A 29 -10.57 -10.99 -12.40
CA LYS A 29 -11.30 -11.02 -13.66
C LYS A 29 -10.63 -10.05 -14.64
N PRO A 30 -10.43 -10.42 -15.92
CA PRO A 30 -9.85 -9.51 -16.90
C PRO A 30 -10.57 -8.15 -16.92
N GLY A 31 -9.78 -7.08 -16.80
CA GLY A 31 -10.27 -5.69 -16.81
C GLY A 31 -10.99 -5.22 -15.54
N SER A 32 -11.02 -6.02 -14.46
CA SER A 32 -11.69 -5.60 -13.21
C SER A 32 -10.82 -4.76 -12.30
N VAL A 33 -9.50 -5.01 -12.25
CA VAL A 33 -8.56 -4.27 -11.39
C VAL A 33 -7.34 -3.92 -12.23
N MET A 34 -6.90 -2.67 -12.12
CA MET A 34 -5.75 -2.16 -12.87
C MET A 34 -4.57 -1.92 -11.91
N PRO A 35 -3.32 -2.10 -12.39
CA PRO A 35 -2.14 -1.73 -11.65
C PRO A 35 -1.94 -0.21 -11.67
N HIS A 36 -1.58 0.37 -10.52
CA HIS A 36 -1.29 1.79 -10.40
C HIS A 36 -0.01 2.09 -9.62
N THR A 37 0.56 3.27 -9.85
CA THR A 37 1.73 3.76 -9.10
C THR A 37 1.42 5.00 -8.27
N LYS A 38 0.45 5.83 -8.67
CA LYS A 38 0.13 7.09 -8.01
C LYS A 38 -1.27 7.09 -7.41
N PHE A 39 -1.34 7.46 -6.15
CA PHE A 39 -2.61 7.59 -5.45
C PHE A 39 -2.54 8.63 -4.33
N LYS A 40 -3.69 9.20 -4.01
CA LYS A 40 -3.92 9.96 -2.80
C LYS A 40 -4.43 9.03 -1.70
N ALA A 41 -3.96 9.22 -0.48
CA ALA A 41 -4.34 8.40 0.66
C ALA A 41 -4.69 9.22 1.89
N GLU A 42 -5.61 8.68 2.68
CA GLU A 42 -5.82 9.09 4.06
C GLU A 42 -5.07 8.10 4.96
N ALA A 43 -4.18 8.60 5.82
CA ALA A 43 -3.33 7.78 6.66
C ALA A 43 -3.32 8.26 8.11
N TYR A 44 -3.45 7.30 9.03
CA TYR A 44 -3.17 7.46 10.46
C TYR A 44 -1.74 7.00 10.75
N ILE A 45 -0.96 7.84 11.41
CA ILE A 45 0.42 7.52 11.79
C ILE A 45 0.43 7.04 13.23
N LEU A 46 0.93 5.83 13.47
CA LEU A 46 0.92 5.24 14.81
C LEU A 46 1.78 6.06 15.77
N THR A 47 1.25 6.25 16.98
CA THR A 47 2.00 6.80 18.12
C THR A 47 3.14 5.87 18.53
N LYS A 48 4.04 6.39 19.37
CA LYS A 48 5.11 5.59 19.98
C LYS A 48 4.55 4.43 20.80
N GLU A 49 3.47 4.67 21.54
CA GLU A 49 2.82 3.70 22.42
C GLU A 49 2.18 2.55 21.63
N GLU A 50 1.73 2.83 20.40
CA GLU A 50 1.24 1.84 19.43
C GLU A 50 2.37 1.12 18.69
N GLY A 51 3.63 1.39 19.02
CA GLY A 51 4.81 0.80 18.39
C GLY A 51 5.24 1.47 17.08
N GLY A 52 4.71 2.67 16.81
CA GLY A 52 5.03 3.49 15.65
C GLY A 52 6.32 4.28 15.77
N ARG A 53 6.34 5.47 15.17
CA ARG A 53 7.52 6.34 15.15
C ARG A 53 7.67 7.12 16.44
N HIS A 54 8.92 7.48 16.77
CA HIS A 54 9.23 8.42 17.85
C HIS A 54 9.34 9.86 17.35
N THR A 55 9.68 10.04 16.08
CA THR A 55 9.98 11.33 15.45
C THR A 55 9.06 11.55 14.25
N PRO A 56 8.80 12.83 13.91
CA PRO A 56 8.04 13.15 12.71
C PRO A 56 8.72 12.65 11.43
N PHE A 57 7.97 12.68 10.33
CA PHE A 57 8.52 12.58 8.99
C PHE A 57 8.11 13.78 8.13
N PHE A 58 8.82 13.97 7.03
CA PHE A 58 8.69 15.11 6.12
C PHE A 58 8.31 14.61 4.72
N THR A 59 8.06 15.54 3.80
CA THR A 59 7.97 15.20 2.37
C THR A 59 9.25 14.49 1.90
N ASN A 60 9.14 13.66 0.86
CA ASN A 60 10.18 12.71 0.43
C ASN A 60 10.49 11.58 1.42
N TYR A 61 9.62 11.34 2.41
CA TYR A 61 9.69 10.12 3.22
C TYR A 61 9.48 8.87 2.34
N ARG A 62 10.33 7.84 2.52
CA ARG A 62 10.37 6.64 1.67
C ARG A 62 10.12 5.33 2.43
N PRO A 63 8.91 5.10 2.97
CA PRO A 63 8.58 3.86 3.64
C PRO A 63 8.26 2.74 2.65
N GLN A 64 8.01 1.55 3.20
CA GLN A 64 7.37 0.44 2.50
C GLN A 64 5.85 0.50 2.72
N PHE A 65 5.07 0.33 1.67
CA PHE A 65 3.62 0.21 1.71
C PHE A 65 3.25 -1.26 1.56
N TYR A 66 2.62 -1.81 2.58
CA TYR A 66 2.15 -3.19 2.59
C TYR A 66 0.74 -3.26 2.01
N PHE A 67 0.64 -3.77 0.79
CA PHE A 67 -0.62 -4.05 0.11
C PHE A 67 -0.85 -5.55 0.08
N ARG A 68 -1.89 -6.00 0.81
CA ARG A 68 -2.33 -7.40 0.93
C ARG A 68 -1.22 -8.38 1.36
N THR A 69 -0.31 -8.72 0.45
CA THR A 69 0.73 -9.72 0.62
C THR A 69 2.14 -9.21 0.32
N THR A 70 2.32 -7.98 -0.15
CA THR A 70 3.64 -7.47 -0.57
C THR A 70 3.94 -6.09 0.00
N ASP A 71 5.23 -5.84 0.21
CA ASP A 71 5.79 -4.55 0.59
C ASP A 71 6.36 -3.87 -0.66
N VAL A 72 5.91 -2.64 -0.95
CA VAL A 72 6.43 -1.83 -2.05
C VAL A 72 6.91 -0.49 -1.53
N THR A 73 8.15 -0.12 -1.83
CA THR A 73 8.65 1.21 -1.49
C THR A 73 7.87 2.29 -2.23
N GLY A 74 7.50 3.35 -1.53
CA GLY A 74 6.89 4.53 -2.14
C GLY A 74 7.47 5.81 -1.59
N VAL A 75 7.23 6.92 -2.29
CA VAL A 75 7.60 8.26 -1.85
C VAL A 75 6.34 8.99 -1.42
N VAL A 76 6.38 9.57 -0.23
CA VAL A 76 5.30 10.39 0.33
C VAL A 76 5.55 11.86 0.02
N THR A 77 4.53 12.52 -0.54
CA THR A 77 4.47 13.97 -0.69
C THR A 77 3.37 14.51 0.22
N LEU A 78 3.76 15.45 1.09
CA LEU A 78 2.83 16.12 2.00
C LEU A 78 2.08 17.24 1.27
N PRO A 79 0.84 17.57 1.70
CA PRO A 79 0.08 18.66 1.10
C PRO A 79 0.75 20.01 1.36
N GLU A 80 0.47 20.99 0.50
CA GLU A 80 1.02 22.34 0.64
C GLU A 80 0.68 22.94 2.02
N GLY A 81 1.68 23.57 2.65
CA GLY A 81 1.56 24.11 4.00
C GLY A 81 1.76 23.08 5.14
N THR A 82 1.87 21.79 4.84
CA THR A 82 2.23 20.76 5.84
C THR A 82 3.71 20.45 5.77
N GLU A 83 4.48 20.97 6.74
CA GLU A 83 5.93 20.75 6.80
C GLU A 83 6.29 19.34 7.26
N MET A 84 5.58 18.83 8.26
CA MET A 84 5.87 17.53 8.88
C MET A 84 4.61 16.87 9.43
N VAL A 85 4.66 15.56 9.63
CA VAL A 85 3.59 14.76 10.23
C VAL A 85 4.10 14.10 11.49
N MET A 86 3.35 14.28 12.59
CA MET A 86 3.71 13.73 13.91
C MET A 86 3.11 12.33 14.10
N PRO A 87 3.74 11.47 14.91
CA PRO A 87 3.10 10.25 15.41
C PRO A 87 1.78 10.58 16.12
N GLY A 88 0.69 9.90 15.75
CA GLY A 88 -0.68 10.16 16.22
C GLY A 88 -1.54 10.99 15.27
N ASP A 89 -0.97 11.58 14.22
CA ASP A 89 -1.72 12.40 13.27
C ASP A 89 -2.50 11.57 12.26
N ASN A 90 -3.61 12.15 11.78
CA ASN A 90 -4.26 11.74 10.54
C ASN A 90 -3.88 12.74 9.45
N VAL A 91 -3.43 12.26 8.29
CA VAL A 91 -2.94 13.09 7.20
C VAL A 91 -3.41 12.56 5.84
N THR A 92 -3.77 13.49 4.96
CA THR A 92 -3.93 13.21 3.52
C THR A 92 -2.57 13.34 2.84
N VAL A 93 -2.11 12.31 2.14
CA VAL A 93 -0.81 12.31 1.45
C VAL A 93 -0.93 11.85 0.00
N ASP A 94 -0.07 12.37 -0.87
CA ASP A 94 0.14 11.83 -2.21
C ASP A 94 1.29 10.82 -2.16
N VAL A 95 1.09 9.65 -2.77
CA VAL A 95 2.04 8.54 -2.77
C VAL A 95 2.39 8.13 -4.19
N GLU A 96 3.69 7.94 -4.44
CA GLU A 96 4.22 7.37 -5.68
C GLU A 96 5.03 6.09 -5.38
N LEU A 97 4.53 4.94 -5.85
CA LEU A 97 5.18 3.64 -5.68
C LEU A 97 6.27 3.42 -6.73
N ILE A 98 7.35 2.72 -6.35
CA ILE A 98 8.44 2.41 -7.29
C ILE A 98 8.08 1.33 -8.32
N VAL A 99 7.05 0.52 -8.03
CA VAL A 99 6.52 -0.50 -8.92
C VAL A 99 4.98 -0.48 -8.86
N PRO A 100 4.31 -0.83 -9.97
CA PRO A 100 2.86 -0.87 -10.03
C PRO A 100 2.25 -1.88 -9.05
N ILE A 101 1.14 -1.51 -8.41
CA ILE A 101 0.34 -2.39 -7.55
C ILE A 101 -1.11 -2.36 -7.99
N ALA A 102 -1.72 -3.55 -8.05
CA ALA A 102 -3.15 -3.70 -8.31
C ALA A 102 -3.95 -3.13 -7.14
N MET A 103 -4.53 -1.95 -7.33
CA MET A 103 -5.26 -1.21 -6.31
C MET A 103 -6.55 -0.62 -6.83
N GLU A 104 -7.45 -0.34 -5.90
CA GLU A 104 -8.73 0.33 -6.13
C GLU A 104 -8.92 1.33 -5.00
N GLU A 105 -9.80 2.32 -5.21
CA GLU A 105 -10.23 3.19 -4.12
C GLU A 105 -10.76 2.38 -2.94
N LYS A 106 -10.56 2.89 -1.73
CA LYS A 106 -10.89 2.26 -0.45
C LYS A 106 -10.06 1.03 -0.10
N LEU A 107 -9.07 0.65 -0.91
CA LEU A 107 -8.11 -0.38 -0.54
C LEU A 107 -7.30 0.08 0.69
N ARG A 108 -7.29 -0.75 1.73
CA ARG A 108 -6.50 -0.51 2.95
C ARG A 108 -5.07 -1.01 2.77
N PHE A 109 -4.12 -0.32 3.38
CA PHE A 109 -2.72 -0.68 3.41
C PHE A 109 -2.09 -0.32 4.75
N ALA A 110 -0.92 -0.90 5.03
CA ALA A 110 -0.09 -0.49 6.16
C ALA A 110 1.16 0.23 5.65
N ILE A 111 1.66 1.20 6.40
CA ILE A 111 2.94 1.87 6.17
C ILE A 111 3.95 1.22 7.10
N ARG A 112 5.09 0.78 6.57
CA ARG A 112 6.10 0.01 7.29
C ARG A 112 7.50 0.59 7.10
N GLU A 113 8.30 0.47 8.16
CA GLU A 113 9.70 0.86 8.18
C GLU A 113 10.49 -0.19 8.96
N GLY A 114 11.57 -0.73 8.38
CA GLY A 114 12.36 -1.78 9.01
C GLY A 114 11.54 -3.02 9.42
N GLY A 115 10.48 -3.34 8.66
CA GLY A 115 9.57 -4.45 8.95
C GLY A 115 8.51 -4.17 10.02
N ARG A 116 8.50 -2.99 10.65
CA ARG A 116 7.50 -2.58 11.66
C ARG A 116 6.42 -1.71 11.04
N THR A 117 5.18 -1.88 11.46
CA THR A 117 4.08 -0.99 11.07
C THR A 117 4.21 0.34 11.80
N VAL A 118 4.22 1.43 11.03
CA VAL A 118 4.31 2.81 11.53
C VAL A 118 3.10 3.66 11.19
N GLY A 119 2.20 3.14 10.35
CA GLY A 119 0.96 3.79 9.99
C GLY A 119 -0.01 2.85 9.31
N ALA A 120 -1.27 3.27 9.21
CA ALA A 120 -2.32 2.57 8.50
C ALA A 120 -3.03 3.56 7.58
N GLY A 121 -3.34 3.16 6.36
CA GLY A 121 -3.95 4.05 5.39
C GLY A 121 -5.00 3.38 4.52
N ILE A 122 -5.71 4.23 3.79
CA ILE A 122 -6.71 3.86 2.81
C ILE A 122 -6.49 4.67 1.53
N VAL A 123 -6.55 4.01 0.38
CA VAL A 123 -6.50 4.68 -0.92
C VAL A 123 -7.76 5.54 -1.05
N ALA A 124 -7.59 6.85 -1.13
CA ALA A 124 -8.70 7.80 -1.26
C ALA A 124 -9.10 7.97 -2.73
N SER A 125 -8.11 8.16 -3.61
CA SER A 125 -8.31 8.28 -5.06
C SER A 125 -7.04 7.86 -5.82
N ILE A 126 -7.20 7.33 -7.03
CA ILE A 126 -6.09 7.06 -7.96
C ILE A 126 -5.84 8.32 -8.80
N THR A 127 -4.58 8.72 -9.01
CA THR A 127 -4.22 10.06 -9.51
C THR A 127 -3.40 10.05 -10.81
N GLU A 128 -3.45 8.96 -11.57
CA GLU A 128 -2.77 8.77 -12.86
C GLU A 128 -3.73 8.41 -13.99
#